data_AF-A0A8S9FZD1-F1
#
_entry.id   AF-A0A8S9FZD1-F1
#
_cell.length_a   1.000
_cell.length_b   1.000
_cell.length_c   1.000
_cell.angle_alpha   90.00
_cell.angle_beta   90.00
_cell.angle_gamma   90.00
#
_symmetry.space_group_name_H-M   'P 1'
#
loop_
_entity.id
_entity.type
_entity.pdbx_description
1 polymer ?
#
loop_
_entity_poly.entity_id
_entity_poly.type
_entity_poly.pdbx_seq_one_letter_code
_entity_poly.pdbx_strand_id
1 'polypeptide(L)'
;MATATMIFAAAMTAMILVSLQHVEAQPATTCVNKLVPCFSALTTTTKPPKDCCDSIKEAVEDELPCLCTVYNTPGLLSQFNVSTAQALNLSRRCDVTTDLSACSGSL
;
A
#
# COMPACT_ATOMS: atom_id res chain seq x y z
N MET A 1 60.84 8.92 14.46
CA MET A 1 60.48 9.37 13.10
C MET A 1 59.21 10.18 13.29
N ALA A 2 59.26 11.50 13.55
CA ALA A 2 59.57 12.53 12.54
C ALA A 2 58.77 12.21 11.27
N THR A 3 57.74 12.91 10.83
CA THR A 3 57.24 14.27 10.99
C THR A 3 55.89 14.21 10.24
N ALA A 4 54.80 14.83 10.64
CA ALA A 4 54.61 16.25 10.42
C ALA A 4 53.20 16.61 10.93
N THR A 5 53.19 17.59 11.84
CA THR A 5 52.25 18.72 11.84
C THR A 5 50.77 18.44 11.57
N MET A 6 50.00 18.58 12.64
CA MET A 6 48.70 19.26 12.60
C MET A 6 48.66 20.31 11.48
N ILE A 7 47.75 20.23 10.50
CA ILE A 7 47.01 21.43 10.10
C ILE A 7 45.65 21.07 9.48
N PHE A 8 44.63 21.77 9.98
CA PHE A 8 43.28 21.98 9.45
C PHE A 8 42.22 20.92 9.72
N ALA A 9 41.51 21.17 10.83
CA ALA A 9 40.10 20.87 10.98
C ALA A 9 39.29 21.22 9.72
N ALA A 10 38.20 20.48 9.52
CA ALA A 10 37.14 20.69 8.54
C ALA A 10 37.44 20.28 7.09
N ALA A 11 37.37 18.98 6.80
CA ALA A 11 36.79 18.53 5.53
C ALA A 11 36.30 17.07 5.59
N MET A 12 34.98 16.93 5.68
CA MET A 12 34.21 16.01 4.85
C MET A 12 34.37 14.50 5.12
N THR A 13 33.53 14.03 6.04
CA THR A 13 32.58 12.92 5.81
C THR A 13 32.76 12.13 4.51
N ALA A 14 33.57 11.07 4.53
CA ALA A 14 33.43 9.97 3.58
C ALA A 14 32.45 8.95 4.19
N MET A 15 31.17 9.34 4.23
CA MET A 15 30.08 8.42 4.53
C MET A 15 30.04 7.35 3.44
N ILE A 16 29.98 6.12 3.92
CA ILE A 16 29.69 4.86 3.26
C ILE A 16 28.64 5.03 2.14
N LEU A 17 29.06 4.97 0.88
CA LEU A 17 28.17 4.71 -0.25
C LEU A 17 28.14 3.20 -0.49
N VAL A 18 27.45 2.47 0.39
CA VAL A 18 26.87 1.18 -0.01
C VAL A 18 25.73 1.56 -0.93
N SER A 19 25.94 1.35 -2.23
CA SER A 19 24.90 1.38 -3.26
C SER A 19 23.91 0.25 -3.00
N LEU A 20 23.02 0.42 -2.01
CA LEU A 20 21.74 -0.27 -2.02
C LEU A 20 20.98 0.34 -3.17
N GLN A 21 21.06 -0.32 -4.32
CA GLN A 21 20.09 -0.20 -5.38
C GLN A 21 18.75 -0.46 -4.69
N HIS A 22 18.05 0.61 -4.31
CA HIS A 22 16.64 0.52 -3.97
C HIS A 22 15.99 0.02 -5.25
N VAL A 23 15.83 -1.29 -5.37
CA VAL A 23 14.83 -1.86 -6.25
C VAL A 23 13.53 -1.35 -5.65
N GLU A 24 13.00 -0.28 -6.21
CA GLU A 24 11.67 0.25 -5.94
C GLU A 24 10.58 -0.74 -6.38
N ALA A 25 10.57 -1.92 -5.76
CA ALA A 25 9.55 -2.97 -5.95
C ALA A 25 8.44 -2.86 -4.90
N GLN A 26 8.21 -1.70 -4.28
CA GLN A 26 7.31 -1.60 -3.12
C GLN A 26 6.33 -0.39 -3.16
N PRO A 27 5.52 -0.26 -4.22
CA PRO A 27 4.17 0.29 -4.03
C PRO A 27 3.07 -0.76 -4.24
N ALA A 28 3.25 -1.71 -5.17
CA ALA A 28 2.17 -2.64 -5.52
C ALA A 28 1.97 -3.74 -4.45
N THR A 29 3.05 -4.23 -3.84
CA THR A 29 2.99 -5.24 -2.78
C THR A 29 2.53 -4.66 -1.44
N THR A 30 2.73 -3.36 -1.20
CA THR A 30 2.35 -2.71 0.06
C THR A 30 0.84 -2.59 0.17
N CYS A 31 0.14 -2.04 -0.84
CA CYS A 31 -1.31 -1.88 -0.76
C CYS A 31 -2.05 -3.23 -0.66
N VAL A 32 -1.63 -4.27 -1.39
CA VAL A 32 -2.22 -5.62 -1.25
C VAL A 32 -2.06 -6.14 0.18
N ASN A 33 -0.87 -6.01 0.75
CA ASN A 33 -0.58 -6.47 2.11
C ASN A 33 -1.37 -5.69 3.17
N LYS A 34 -1.63 -4.40 2.94
CA LYS A 34 -2.44 -3.56 3.81
C LYS A 34 -3.89 -4.03 3.90
N LEU A 35 -4.40 -4.73 2.88
CA LEU A 35 -5.76 -5.28 2.85
C LEU A 35 -5.88 -6.65 3.54
N VAL A 36 -4.78 -7.24 4.03
CA VAL A 36 -4.82 -8.52 4.77
C VAL A 36 -5.83 -8.53 5.95
N PRO A 37 -5.90 -7.47 6.78
CA PRO A 37 -6.89 -7.40 7.87
C PRO A 37 -8.35 -7.43 7.38
N CYS A 38 -8.60 -7.13 6.11
CA CYS A 38 -9.94 -7.07 5.52
C CYS A 38 -10.47 -8.41 5.02
N PHE A 39 -9.63 -9.45 4.86
CA PHE A 39 -10.06 -10.71 4.25
C PHE A 39 -11.26 -11.35 4.97
N SER A 40 -11.29 -11.28 6.30
CA SER A 40 -12.41 -11.79 7.10
C SER A 40 -13.72 -11.00 6.91
N ALA A 41 -13.63 -9.74 6.50
CA ALA A 41 -14.78 -8.85 6.30
C ALA A 41 -15.31 -8.85 4.86
N LEU A 42 -14.63 -9.54 3.93
CA LEU A 42 -15.05 -9.61 2.52
C LEU A 42 -16.42 -10.29 2.37
N THR A 43 -16.72 -11.28 3.21
CA THR A 43 -17.96 -12.07 3.16
C THR A 43 -19.01 -11.60 4.17
N THR A 44 -18.72 -10.60 5.00
CA THR A 44 -19.63 -10.10 6.02
C THR A 44 -20.34 -8.83 5.56
N THR A 45 -21.52 -8.59 6.13
CA THR A 45 -22.30 -7.36 5.90
C THR A 45 -22.10 -6.32 7.01
N THR A 46 -21.38 -6.68 8.07
CA THR A 46 -21.12 -5.83 9.22
C THR A 46 -19.97 -4.85 8.96
N LYS A 47 -19.85 -3.84 9.84
CA LYS A 47 -18.74 -2.90 9.81
C LYS A 47 -17.40 -3.64 10.01
N PRO A 48 -16.41 -3.46 9.12
CA PRO A 48 -15.10 -4.10 9.27
C PRO A 48 -14.34 -3.62 10.51
N PRO A 49 -13.33 -4.38 10.97
CA PRO A 49 -12.44 -3.92 12.04
C PRO A 49 -11.72 -2.62 11.65
N LYS A 50 -11.36 -1.82 12.66
CA LYS A 50 -10.74 -0.49 12.46
C LYS A 50 -9.52 -0.57 11.55
N ASP A 51 -8.63 -1.52 11.79
CA ASP A 51 -7.39 -1.68 11.00
C ASP A 51 -7.68 -1.93 9.51
N CYS A 52 -8.72 -2.70 9.20
CA CYS A 52 -9.16 -2.88 7.81
C CYS A 52 -9.61 -1.55 7.20
N CYS A 53 -10.44 -0.80 7.93
CA CYS A 53 -10.96 0.45 7.41
C CYS A 53 -9.90 1.56 7.28
N ASP A 54 -8.92 1.59 8.18
CA ASP A 54 -7.79 2.51 8.07
C ASP A 54 -6.95 2.17 6.84
N SER A 55 -6.61 0.89 6.63
CA SER A 55 -5.88 0.44 5.44
C SER A 55 -6.63 0.74 4.14
N ILE A 56 -7.96 0.57 4.10
CA ILE A 56 -8.74 0.93 2.92
C ILE A 56 -8.68 2.44 2.68
N LYS A 57 -8.81 3.27 3.72
CA LYS A 57 -8.77 4.73 3.57
C LYS A 57 -7.41 5.19 3.07
N GLU A 58 -6.32 4.69 3.66
CA GLU A 58 -4.95 4.92 3.19
C GLU A 58 -4.81 4.50 1.72
N ALA A 59 -5.28 3.30 1.36
CA ALA A 59 -5.21 2.83 -0.02
C ALA A 59 -6.08 3.65 -0.98
N VAL A 60 -7.17 4.28 -0.54
CA VAL A 60 -7.99 5.17 -1.37
C VAL A 60 -7.31 6.53 -1.56
N GLU A 61 -6.64 7.04 -0.52
CA GLU A 61 -5.98 8.35 -0.53
C GLU A 61 -4.65 8.31 -1.29
N ASP A 62 -3.83 7.30 -1.04
CA ASP A 62 -2.44 7.25 -1.50
C ASP A 62 -2.18 6.19 -2.59
N GLU A 63 -2.96 5.09 -2.60
CA GLU A 63 -2.70 3.90 -3.44
C GLU A 63 -3.90 3.49 -4.31
N LEU A 64 -4.76 4.45 -4.71
CA LEU A 64 -6.04 4.17 -5.39
C LEU A 64 -5.89 3.24 -6.63
N PRO A 65 -4.88 3.43 -7.51
CA PRO A 65 -4.68 2.53 -8.65
C PRO A 65 -4.40 1.08 -8.24
N CYS A 66 -3.66 0.88 -7.14
CA CYS A 66 -3.40 -0.44 -6.59
C CYS A 66 -4.67 -1.06 -6.02
N LEU A 67 -5.46 -0.28 -5.25
CA LEU A 67 -6.74 -0.74 -4.72
C LEU A 67 -7.69 -1.19 -5.84
N CYS A 68 -7.79 -0.40 -6.92
CA CYS A 68 -8.58 -0.77 -8.09
C CYS A 68 -8.05 -2.04 -8.75
N THR A 69 -6.73 -2.22 -8.84
CA THR A 69 -6.12 -3.45 -9.38
C THR A 69 -6.52 -4.65 -8.54
N VAL A 70 -6.49 -4.57 -7.21
CA VAL A 70 -6.94 -5.65 -6.32
C VAL A 70 -8.40 -6.01 -6.56
N TYR A 71 -9.27 -5.00 -6.70
CA TYR A 71 -10.69 -5.20 -6.90
C TYR A 71 -11.05 -5.76 -8.28
N ASN A 72 -10.23 -5.49 -9.30
CA ASN A 72 -10.47 -5.92 -10.68
C ASN A 72 -9.65 -7.14 -11.10
N THR A 73 -8.64 -7.55 -10.31
CA THR A 73 -7.82 -8.73 -10.64
C THR A 73 -8.66 -10.00 -10.55
N PRO A 74 -8.90 -10.69 -11.68
CA PRO A 74 -9.67 -11.93 -11.68
C PRO A 74 -8.94 -12.99 -10.85
N GLY A 75 -9.68 -13.83 -10.12
CA GLY A 75 -9.12 -14.88 -9.27
C GLY A 75 -8.82 -14.44 -7.83
N LEU A 76 -8.34 -13.20 -7.61
CA LEU A 76 -7.92 -12.74 -6.29
C LEU A 76 -9.11 -12.60 -5.31
N LEU A 77 -10.23 -12.05 -5.77
CA LEU A 77 -11.47 -12.01 -4.98
C LEU A 77 -12.30 -13.30 -5.15
N SER A 78 -12.17 -13.98 -6.29
CA SER A 78 -12.90 -15.21 -6.60
C SER A 78 -12.56 -16.34 -5.64
N GLN A 79 -11.33 -16.39 -5.11
CA GLN A 79 -10.95 -17.36 -4.08
C GLN A 79 -11.77 -17.23 -2.78
N PHE A 80 -12.41 -16.08 -2.57
CA PHE A 80 -13.30 -15.81 -1.43
C PHE A 80 -14.79 -15.80 -1.83
N ASN A 81 -15.12 -16.17 -3.08
CA ASN A 81 -16.46 -16.03 -3.66
C ASN A 81 -17.00 -14.58 -3.59
N VAL A 82 -16.11 -13.60 -3.78
CA VAL A 82 -16.42 -12.17 -3.70
C VAL A 82 -16.30 -11.55 -5.10
N SER A 83 -17.29 -10.75 -5.46
CA SER A 83 -17.31 -9.93 -6.67
C SER A 83 -16.65 -8.57 -6.44
N THR A 84 -16.21 -7.91 -7.52
CA THR A 84 -15.72 -6.53 -7.49
C THR A 84 -16.73 -5.58 -6.82
N ALA A 85 -18.03 -5.75 -7.09
CA ALA A 85 -19.08 -4.95 -6.46
C ALA A 85 -19.15 -5.15 -4.94
N GLN A 86 -18.97 -6.38 -4.45
CA GLN A 86 -18.90 -6.67 -3.01
C GLN A 86 -17.62 -6.08 -2.37
N ALA A 87 -16.50 -6.08 -3.08
CA ALA A 87 -15.26 -5.45 -2.62
C ALA A 87 -15.37 -3.92 -2.58
N LEU A 88 -16.02 -3.29 -3.56
CA LEU A 88 -16.34 -1.87 -3.52
C LEU A 88 -17.30 -1.54 -2.36
N ASN A 89 -18.26 -2.42 -2.09
CA ASN A 89 -19.16 -2.27 -0.95
C ASN A 89 -18.40 -2.35 0.39
N LEU A 90 -17.35 -3.18 0.49
CA LEU A 90 -16.49 -3.22 1.68
C LEU A 90 -15.89 -1.84 1.98
N SER A 91 -15.38 -1.14 0.97
CA SER A 91 -14.90 0.24 1.12
C SER A 91 -15.99 1.18 1.64
N ARG A 92 -17.23 1.06 1.12
CA ARG A 92 -18.37 1.85 1.59
C ARG A 92 -18.73 1.57 3.06
N ARG A 93 -18.63 0.32 3.52
CA ARG A 93 -18.84 -0.02 4.95
C ARG A 93 -17.79 0.59 5.88
N CYS A 94 -16.66 1.03 5.34
CA CYS A 94 -15.61 1.77 6.06
C CYS A 94 -15.79 3.29 6.01
N ASP A 95 -16.96 3.78 5.60
CA ASP A 95 -17.28 5.20 5.48
C ASP A 95 -16.42 5.93 4.42
N VAL A 96 -15.91 5.19 3.41
CA VAL A 96 -15.23 5.80 2.26
C VAL A 96 -16.27 6.44 1.34
N THR A 97 -16.26 7.76 1.25
CA THR A 97 -17.14 8.55 0.37
C THR A 97 -16.50 8.91 -0.96
N THR A 98 -15.19 8.70 -1.12
CA THR A 98 -14.45 8.95 -2.36
C THR A 98 -15.09 8.21 -3.53
N ASP A 99 -15.07 8.83 -4.71
CA ASP A 99 -15.57 8.19 -5.90
C ASP A 99 -14.66 7.02 -6.30
N LEU A 100 -15.18 5.79 -6.19
CA LEU A 100 -14.49 4.57 -6.59
C LEU A 100 -14.89 4.13 -8.00
N SER A 101 -15.50 5.04 -8.79
CA SER A 101 -15.86 4.76 -10.18
C SER A 101 -14.63 4.38 -11.04
N ALA A 102 -13.44 4.87 -10.68
CA ALA A 102 -12.17 4.43 -11.26
C ALA A 102 -11.91 2.92 -11.09
N CYS A 103 -12.48 2.31 -10.04
CA CYS A 103 -12.35 0.88 -9.75
C CYS A 103 -13.56 0.05 -10.23
N SER A 104 -14.68 0.67 -10.64
CA SER A 104 -15.91 -0.07 -10.98
C SER A 104 -15.94 -0.63 -12.41
N GLY A 105 -14.82 -0.54 -13.14
CA GLY A 105 -14.69 -1.11 -14.47
C GLY A 105 -15.44 -0.32 -15.55
N SER A 106 -14.72 0.50 -16.29
CA SER A 106 -14.94 0.60 -17.74
C SER A 106 -13.64 0.16 -18.37
N LEU A 107 -13.59 -1.12 -18.77
CA LEU A 107 -12.63 -1.66 -19.72
C LEU A 107 -13.45 -2.31 -20.83
#